data_AF-A0A7W1I9I9-F1
#
_entry.id   AF-A0A7W1I9I9-F1
#
_cell.length_a   1.000
_cell.length_b   1.000
_cell.length_c   1.000
_cell.angle_alpha   90.00
_cell.angle_beta   90.00
_cell.angle_gamma   90.00
#
_symmetry.space_group_name_H-M   'P 1'
#
loop_
_entity.id
_entity.type
_entity.pdbx_description
1 polymer ?
#
loop_
_entity_poly.entity_id
_entity_poly.type
_entity_poly.pdbx_seq_one_letter_code
_entity_poly.pdbx_strand_id
1 'polypeptide(L)'
;MHPIERLRYVARARGAGPTALGREAAGALAGFADDPPALVTACRRLVDRHPTDGPVWWLAARVLAAADPGSEAWRAAEELADDPTPGELAAGLPGDATVLLVGWPE
;
A
#
# COMPACT_ATOMS: atom_id res chain seq x y z
N MET A 1 -7.27 4.27 17.85
CA MET A 1 -8.07 4.55 16.63
C MET A 1 -8.78 3.27 16.25
N HIS A 2 -10.10 3.30 16.05
CA HIS A 2 -10.87 2.11 15.67
C HIS A 2 -10.55 1.69 14.21
N PRO A 3 -10.54 0.39 13.84
CA PRO A 3 -10.19 -0.05 12.48
C PRO A 3 -10.95 0.67 11.36
N ILE A 4 -12.26 0.89 11.55
CA ILE A 4 -13.07 1.63 10.57
C ILE A 4 -12.70 3.12 10.44
N GLU A 5 -12.21 3.74 11.51
CA GLU A 5 -11.75 5.13 11.49
C GLU A 5 -10.42 5.23 10.75
N ARG A 6 -9.50 4.29 11.01
CA ARG A 6 -8.25 4.17 10.27
C ARG A 6 -8.51 3.98 8.77
N LEU A 7 -9.37 3.03 8.41
CA LEU A 7 -9.75 2.81 7.00
C LEU A 7 -10.32 4.08 6.35
N ARG A 8 -11.21 4.79 7.07
CA ARG A 8 -11.80 6.06 6.60
C ARG A 8 -10.75 7.16 6.40
N TYR A 9 -9.74 7.20 7.26
CA TYR A 9 -8.62 8.12 7.15
C TYR A 9 -7.78 7.79 5.90
N VAL A 10 -7.34 6.53 5.76
CA VAL A 10 -6.52 6.06 4.63
C VAL A 10 -7.21 6.24 3.28
N ALA A 11 -8.50 5.92 3.20
CA ALA A 11 -9.27 6.15 1.99
C ALA A 11 -9.31 7.64 1.60
N ARG A 12 -9.23 8.57 2.56
CA ARG A 12 -9.28 10.01 2.30
C ARG A 12 -7.92 10.65 2.06
N ALA A 13 -6.81 9.98 2.39
CA ALA A 13 -5.47 10.48 2.12
C ALA A 13 -5.29 10.74 0.62
N ARG A 14 -4.73 11.91 0.27
CA ARG A 14 -4.33 12.29 -1.09
C ARG A 14 -2.95 12.93 -1.00
N GLY A 15 -2.07 12.62 -1.96
CA GLY A 15 -0.70 13.15 -2.00
C GLY A 15 0.23 12.58 -0.93
N ALA A 16 -0.11 11.42 -0.36
CA ALA A 16 0.86 10.60 0.36
C ALA A 16 1.47 9.61 -0.63
N GLY A 17 2.79 9.43 -0.55
CA GLY A 17 3.53 8.45 -1.34
C GLY A 17 2.89 7.05 -1.33
N PRO A 18 3.01 6.27 -2.42
CA PRO A 18 2.40 4.94 -2.49
C PRO A 18 2.84 4.01 -1.35
N THR A 19 4.09 4.12 -0.89
CA THR A 19 4.62 3.38 0.27
C THR A 19 3.95 3.79 1.58
N ALA A 20 3.79 5.09 1.83
CA ALA A 20 3.12 5.59 3.03
C ALA A 20 1.64 5.20 3.06
N LEU A 21 0.95 5.32 1.91
CA LEU A 21 -0.43 4.87 1.77
C LEU A 21 -0.57 3.37 1.97
N GLY A 22 0.33 2.56 1.39
CA GLY A 22 0.36 1.11 1.54
C GLY A 22 0.52 0.67 3.01
N ARG A 23 1.43 1.30 3.76
CA ARG A 23 1.62 0.99 5.19
C ARG A 23 0.40 1.30 6.04
N GLU A 24 -0.23 2.45 5.81
CA GLU A 24 -1.44 2.82 6.53
C GLU A 24 -2.63 1.92 6.15
N ALA A 25 -2.75 1.57 4.86
CA ALA A 25 -3.74 0.61 4.38
C ALA A 25 -3.56 -0.76 5.03
N ALA A 26 -2.33 -1.27 5.13
CA ALA A 26 -2.05 -2.54 5.79
C ALA A 26 -2.50 -2.51 7.26
N GLY A 27 -2.17 -1.44 7.99
CA GLY A 27 -2.62 -1.27 9.37
C GLY A 27 -4.13 -1.13 9.53
N ALA A 28 -4.85 -0.70 8.49
CA ALA A 28 -6.31 -0.71 8.45
C ALA A 28 -6.88 -2.11 8.18
N LEU A 29 -6.33 -2.83 7.19
CA LEU A 29 -6.78 -4.17 6.79
C LEU A 29 -6.50 -5.22 7.88
N ALA A 30 -5.34 -5.17 8.53
CA ALA A 30 -5.01 -6.06 9.64
C ALA A 30 -6.03 -5.99 10.79
N GLY A 31 -6.69 -4.83 10.98
CA GLY A 31 -7.75 -4.66 11.97
C GLY A 31 -9.05 -5.39 11.64
N PHE A 32 -9.18 -5.99 10.45
CA PHE A 32 -10.31 -6.81 10.02
C PHE A 32 -9.94 -8.28 9.80
N ALA A 33 -8.74 -8.71 10.20
CA ALA A 33 -8.25 -10.07 9.92
C ALA A 33 -9.19 -11.19 10.44
N ASP A 34 -9.83 -10.95 11.58
CA ASP A 34 -10.76 -11.91 12.21
C ASP A 34 -12.22 -11.79 11.71
N ASP A 35 -12.49 -10.90 10.74
CA ASP A 35 -13.81 -10.69 10.13
C ASP A 35 -13.69 -10.70 8.60
N PRO A 36 -13.70 -11.89 7.96
CA PRO A 36 -13.50 -12.01 6.52
C PRO A 36 -14.50 -11.21 5.65
N PRO A 37 -15.82 -11.19 5.96
CA PRO A 37 -16.74 -10.31 5.25
C PRO A 37 -16.40 -8.81 5.35
N ALA A 38 -16.00 -8.34 6.53
CA ALA A 38 -15.59 -6.95 6.70
C ALA A 38 -14.27 -6.65 5.99
N LEU A 39 -13.33 -7.60 5.97
CA LEU A 39 -12.06 -7.50 5.25
C LEU A 39 -12.26 -7.34 3.74
N VAL A 40 -13.11 -8.17 3.13
CA VAL A 40 -13.47 -8.05 1.69
C VAL A 40 -14.06 -6.67 1.40
N THR A 41 -14.96 -6.20 2.28
CA THR A 41 -15.57 -4.88 2.15
C THR A 41 -14.54 -3.75 2.29
N ALA A 42 -13.58 -3.90 3.20
CA ALA A 42 -12.50 -2.93 3.41
C ALA A 42 -11.58 -2.86 2.18
N CYS A 43 -11.14 -4.00 1.65
CA CYS A 43 -10.34 -4.08 0.43
C CYS A 43 -11.04 -3.42 -0.76
N ARG A 44 -12.32 -3.75 -0.99
CA ARG A 44 -13.10 -3.14 -2.07
C ARG A 44 -13.17 -1.61 -1.94
N ARG A 45 -13.45 -1.09 -0.75
CA ARG A 45 -13.53 0.37 -0.52
C ARG A 45 -12.21 1.07 -0.74
N LEU A 46 -11.09 0.43 -0.39
CA LEU A 46 -9.76 0.97 -0.58
C LEU A 46 -9.43 1.07 -2.07
N VAL A 47 -9.70 0.00 -2.83
CA VAL A 47 -9.51 -0.07 -4.29
C VAL A 47 -10.44 0.89 -5.04
N ASP A 48 -11.73 0.93 -4.71
CA ASP A 48 -12.72 1.83 -5.34
C ASP A 48 -12.31 3.31 -5.18
N ARG A 49 -11.55 3.62 -4.12
CA ARG A 49 -11.11 4.98 -3.80
C ARG A 49 -9.76 5.34 -4.45
N HIS A 50 -8.87 4.37 -4.61
CA HIS A 50 -7.54 4.53 -5.17
C HIS A 50 -7.35 3.63 -6.40
N PRO A 51 -8.18 3.79 -7.45
CA PRO A 51 -8.27 2.82 -8.54
C PRO A 51 -7.00 2.71 -9.39
N THR A 52 -6.18 3.76 -9.40
CA THR A 52 -4.91 3.83 -10.15
C THR A 52 -3.68 3.56 -9.29
N ASP A 53 -3.86 3.25 -8.01
CA ASP A 53 -2.76 2.99 -7.08
C ASP A 53 -2.43 1.48 -7.10
N GLY A 54 -1.36 1.14 -7.80
CA GLY A 54 -0.90 -0.25 -7.95
C GLY A 54 -0.62 -0.94 -6.60
N PRO A 55 0.15 -0.32 -5.68
CA PRO A 55 0.40 -0.88 -4.36
C PRO A 55 -0.86 -1.19 -3.55
N VAL A 56 -1.90 -0.36 -3.62
CA VAL A 56 -3.20 -0.63 -2.97
C VAL A 56 -3.85 -1.92 -3.51
N TRP A 57 -3.88 -2.09 -4.83
CA TRP A 57 -4.41 -3.31 -5.46
C TRP A 57 -3.60 -4.54 -5.07
N TRP A 58 -2.27 -4.44 -5.13
CA TRP A 58 -1.35 -5.51 -4.79
C TRP A 58 -1.50 -5.96 -3.33
N LEU A 59 -1.57 -5.01 -2.40
CA LEU A 59 -1.79 -5.28 -0.97
C LEU A 59 -3.13 -5.99 -0.75
N ALA A 60 -4.22 -5.47 -1.33
CA ALA A 60 -5.55 -6.04 -1.18
C ALA A 60 -5.62 -7.48 -1.71
N ALA A 61 -5.00 -7.76 -2.86
CA ALA A 61 -4.95 -9.10 -3.43
C ALA A 61 -4.19 -10.09 -2.54
N ARG A 62 -3.04 -9.69 -2.00
CA ARG A 62 -2.23 -10.53 -1.10
C ARG A 62 -2.97 -10.87 0.19
N VAL A 63 -3.53 -9.86 0.84
CA VAL A 63 -4.26 -10.02 2.10
C VAL A 63 -5.48 -10.93 1.92
N LEU A 64 -6.22 -10.80 0.82
CA LEU A 64 -7.39 -11.64 0.54
C LEU A 64 -7.04 -13.11 0.20
N ALA A 65 -5.84 -13.35 -0.32
CA ALA A 65 -5.39 -14.69 -0.71
C ALA A 65 -4.64 -15.43 0.41
N ALA A 66 -4.30 -14.74 1.51
CA ALA A 66 -3.51 -15.30 2.59
C ALA A 66 -4.35 -16.11 3.59
N ALA A 67 -3.72 -17.15 4.15
CA ALA A 67 -4.29 -17.92 5.27
C ALA A 67 -4.32 -17.10 6.58
N ASP A 68 -3.37 -16.17 6.73
CA ASP A 68 -3.33 -15.20 7.82
C ASP A 68 -3.29 -13.78 7.23
N PRO A 69 -4.46 -13.15 7.05
CA PRO A 69 -4.56 -11.81 6.46
C PRO A 69 -3.89 -10.72 7.29
N GLY A 70 -3.86 -10.88 8.62
CA GLY A 70 -3.31 -9.89 9.54
C GLY A 70 -1.79 -9.81 9.43
N SER A 71 -1.12 -10.97 9.50
CA SER A 71 0.33 -11.05 9.29
C SER A 71 0.71 -10.70 7.86
N GLU A 72 -0.08 -11.12 6.86
CA GLU A 72 0.21 -10.80 5.47
C GLU A 72 0.17 -9.30 5.18
N ALA A 73 -0.79 -8.57 5.76
CA ALA A 73 -0.89 -7.13 5.58
C ALA A 73 0.41 -6.42 6.01
N TRP A 74 0.95 -6.77 7.18
CA TRP A 74 2.20 -6.19 7.68
C TRP A 74 3.40 -6.60 6.85
N ARG A 75 3.50 -7.89 6.48
CA ARG A 75 4.58 -8.39 5.62
C ARG A 75 4.62 -7.66 4.28
N ALA A 76 3.46 -7.46 3.66
CA ALA A 76 3.37 -6.73 2.39
C ALA A 76 3.76 -5.25 2.55
N ALA A 77 3.41 -4.60 3.67
CA ALA A 77 3.83 -3.23 3.94
C ALA A 77 5.34 -3.10 4.18
N GLU A 78 5.97 -4.07 4.83
CA GLU A 78 7.42 -4.14 4.99
C GLU A 78 8.10 -4.33 3.64
N GLU A 79 7.61 -5.27 2.81
CA GLU A 79 8.15 -5.51 1.47
C GLU A 79 8.06 -4.28 0.55
N LEU A 80 7.01 -3.46 0.70
CA LEU A 80 6.88 -2.19 -0.02
C LEU A 80 7.82 -1.09 0.52
N ALA A 81 8.10 -1.11 1.82
CA ALA A 81 9.03 -0.16 2.46
C ALA A 81 10.49 -0.49 2.13
N ASP A 82 10.80 -1.78 1.99
CA ASP A 82 12.13 -2.31 1.72
C ASP A 82 12.36 -2.55 0.22
N ASP A 83 11.53 -1.96 -0.67
CA ASP A 83 11.68 -2.08 -2.11
C ASP A 83 13.06 -1.57 -2.57
N PRO A 84 13.95 -2.43 -3.10
CA PRO A 84 15.28 -2.04 -3.51
C PRO A 84 15.29 -1.27 -4.84
N THR A 85 14.16 -1.24 -5.56
CA THR A 85 14.07 -0.70 -6.93
C THR A 85 14.64 0.72 -7.05
N PRO A 86 14.37 1.69 -6.14
CA PRO A 86 14.97 3.02 -6.24
C PRO A 86 16.49 3.00 -6.14
N GLY A 87 17.06 2.15 -5.26
CA GLY A 87 18.50 2.01 -5.08
C GLY A 87 19.19 1.37 -6.28
N GLU A 88 18.60 0.30 -6.81
CA GLU A 88 19.09 -0.37 -8.01
C GLU A 88 19.03 0.54 -9.25
N LEU A 89 17.94 1.30 -9.41
CA LEU A 89 17.82 2.29 -10.48
C LEU A 89 18.87 3.39 -10.35
N ALA A 90 19.11 3.90 -9.14
CA ALA A 90 20.15 4.91 -8.91
C ALA A 90 21.56 4.37 -9.23
N ALA A 91 21.86 3.13 -8.83
CA ALA A 91 23.13 2.49 -9.12
C ALA A 91 23.35 2.19 -10.62
N GLY A 92 22.27 1.99 -11.37
CA GLY A 92 22.30 1.75 -12.81
C GLY A 92 22.46 3.00 -13.67
N LEU A 93 22.30 4.21 -13.11
CA LEU A 93 22.44 5.45 -13.86
C LEU A 93 23.92 5.83 -14.07
N PRO A 94 24.31 6.28 -15.28
CA PRO A 94 25.61 6.90 -15.50
C PRO A 94 25.84 8.09 -14.55
N GLY A 95 27.06 8.27 -14.07
CA GLY A 95 27.39 9.34 -13.11
C GLY A 95 27.20 10.77 -13.64
N ASP A 96 27.14 10.95 -14.96
CA ASP A 96 26.89 12.21 -15.67
C ASP A 96 25.49 12.28 -16.30
N ALA A 97 24.59 11.35 -15.95
CA ALA A 97 23.24 11.32 -16.49
C ALA A 97 22.43 12.55 -16.06
N THR A 98 21.72 13.16 -17.00
CA THR A 98 20.69 14.16 -16.72
C THR A 98 19.32 13.48 -16.71
N VAL A 99 18.63 13.55 -15.58
CA VAL A 99 17.31 12.93 -15.39
C VAL A 99 16.21 13.99 -15.42
N LEU A 100 15.16 13.73 -16.22
CA LEU A 100 13.93 14.51 -16.19
C LEU A 100 12.86 13.72 -15.42
N LEU A 101 12.28 14.35 -14.41
CA LEU A 101 11.13 13.82 -13.66
C LEU A 101 9.85 14.50 -14.15
N VAL A 102 8.78 13.72 -14.30
CA VAL A 102 7.45 14.23 -14.61
C VAL A 102 6.53 13.96 -13.43
N GLY A 103 5.99 15.02 -12.83
CA GLY A 103 5.18 14.95 -11.62
C GLY A 103 6.00 14.84 -10.34
N TRP A 104 5.33 14.51 -9.24
CA TRP A 104 5.95 14.21 -7.96
C TRP A 104 5.84 12.70 -7.70
N PRO A 105 6.94 11.98 -7.46
CA PRO A 105 6.92 10.52 -7.36
C PRO A 105 6.41 9.98 -6.00
N GLU A 106 6.02 10.86 -5.08
CA GLU A 106 5.30 10.49 -3.85
C GLU A 106 3.81 10.87 -3.92
#